data_AF-A0A445LMR5-F1
#
_entry.id   AF-A0A445LMR5-F1
#
_cell.length_a   1.000
_cell.length_b   1.000
_cell.length_c   1.000
_cell.angle_alpha   90.00
_cell.angle_beta   90.00
_cell.angle_gamma   90.00
#
_symmetry.space_group_name_H-M   'P 1'
#
loop_
_entity.id
_entity.type
_entity.pdbx_description
1 polymer ?
#
loop_
_entity_poly.entity_id
_entity_poly.type
_entity_poly.pdbx_seq_one_letter_code
_entity_poly.pdbx_strand_id
1 'polypeptide(L)'
;MLGGILFTFYQGSNLDSYAKMWRLVADLMNDLGMLMDLISPLFPSAFVFVVCLGSISRSFTGVASGATRAALTQHFALQDNAADISAKEGSQETVATMIGMALGMLVARLTIGHPLAIWFSFLSLTVFHMYVLSPEQVSSQEHILPIQFISWSSKKANCLHKKVNLGMRISSFDNMEIKEHLLSAAPYYTKAKYLLVERKGIIDVIVYKDSNAADVLKLFFHALVLAKNVHKSKSVHSEGQKWIDYQYEVFIQKLKSLGWKIERLLSPIIWRAYWSYEPLEEKID
;
A
#
# COMPACT_ATOMS: atom_id res chain seq x y z
N MET A 1 -22.20 -9.02 -6.58
CA MET A 1 -22.40 -7.55 -6.44
C MET A 1 -22.43 -7.11 -4.98
N LEU A 2 -23.34 -7.60 -4.13
CA LEU A 2 -23.39 -7.23 -2.71
C LEU A 2 -22.06 -7.46 -1.94
N GLY A 3 -21.42 -8.61 -2.13
CA GLY A 3 -20.12 -8.90 -1.50
C GLY A 3 -19.02 -7.92 -1.89
N GLY A 4 -18.97 -7.53 -3.16
CA GLY A 4 -18.03 -6.52 -3.65
C GLY A 4 -18.29 -5.12 -3.07
N ILE A 5 -19.55 -4.72 -2.91
CA ILE A 5 -19.92 -3.43 -2.31
C ILE A 5 -19.50 -3.39 -0.83
N LEU A 6 -19.83 -4.43 -0.06
CA LEU A 6 -19.45 -4.54 1.35
C LEU A 6 -17.94 -4.53 1.55
N PHE A 7 -17.21 -5.27 0.70
CA PHE A 7 -15.76 -5.28 0.73
C PHE A 7 -15.16 -3.90 0.41
N THR A 8 -15.65 -3.22 -0.62
CA THR A 8 -15.17 -1.88 -0.99
C THR A 8 -15.41 -0.88 0.14
N PHE A 9 -16.58 -0.95 0.79
CA PHE A 9 -16.89 -0.10 1.94
C PHE A 9 -15.94 -0.32 3.11
N TYR A 10 -15.57 -1.58 3.40
CA TYR A 10 -14.71 -1.90 4.54
C TYR A 10 -13.22 -1.66 4.25
N GLN A 11 -12.76 -2.00 3.05
CA GLN A 11 -11.34 -2.15 2.73
C GLN A 11 -10.84 -1.24 1.60
N GLY A 12 -11.70 -0.46 0.95
CA GLY A 12 -11.36 0.31 -0.26
C GLY A 12 -10.14 1.23 -0.08
N SER A 13 -10.00 1.86 1.09
CA SER A 13 -8.85 2.72 1.42
C SER A 13 -7.51 1.99 1.48
N ASN A 14 -7.51 0.65 1.61
CA ASN A 14 -6.33 -0.20 1.77
C ASN A 14 -5.87 -0.93 0.51
N LEU A 15 -6.64 -0.85 -0.58
CA LEU A 15 -6.34 -1.58 -1.81
C LEU A 15 -5.12 -1.02 -2.53
N ASP A 16 -4.95 0.30 -2.53
CA ASP A 16 -3.83 0.96 -3.21
C ASP A 16 -2.48 0.72 -2.51
N SER A 17 -2.45 0.70 -1.17
CA SER A 17 -1.19 0.58 -0.41
C SER A 17 -0.62 -0.84 -0.38
N TYR A 18 -1.47 -1.86 -0.48
CA TYR A 18 -1.06 -3.26 -0.42
C TYR A 18 -1.47 -4.02 -1.68
N ALA A 19 -1.35 -3.38 -2.84
CA ALA A 19 -1.89 -3.88 -4.10
C ALA A 19 -1.46 -5.31 -4.45
N LYS A 20 -0.20 -5.68 -4.16
CA LYS A 20 0.32 -7.03 -4.41
C LYS A 20 -0.30 -8.09 -3.50
N MET A 21 -0.44 -7.79 -2.21
CA MET A 21 -1.07 -8.70 -1.25
C MET A 21 -2.54 -8.91 -1.62
N TRP A 22 -3.26 -7.83 -1.93
CA TRP A 22 -4.66 -7.91 -2.34
C TRP A 22 -4.85 -8.61 -3.68
N ARG A 23 -3.86 -8.55 -4.58
CA ARG A 23 -3.86 -9.38 -5.80
C ARG A 23 -3.83 -10.86 -5.46
N LEU A 24 -2.87 -11.29 -4.63
CA LEU A 24 -2.77 -12.69 -4.21
C LEU A 24 -4.03 -13.17 -3.47
N VAL A 25 -4.60 -12.32 -2.61
CA VAL A 25 -5.86 -12.63 -1.92
C VAL A 25 -7.02 -12.75 -2.90
N ALA A 26 -7.08 -11.91 -3.94
CA ALA A 26 -8.08 -12.03 -4.99
C ALA A 26 -7.94 -13.37 -5.73
N ASP A 27 -6.72 -13.75 -6.12
CA ASP A 27 -6.44 -15.01 -6.80
C ASP A 27 -6.87 -16.22 -5.95
N LEU A 28 -6.56 -16.20 -4.65
CA LEU A 28 -7.01 -17.22 -3.69
C LEU A 28 -8.55 -17.29 -3.58
N MET A 29 -9.22 -16.14 -3.49
CA MET A 29 -10.69 -16.09 -3.42
C MET A 29 -11.33 -16.55 -4.73
N ASN A 30 -10.68 -16.35 -5.87
CA ASN A 30 -11.14 -16.87 -7.15
C ASN A 30 -11.14 -18.40 -7.15
N ASP A 31 -10.02 -18.99 -6.72
CA ASP A 31 -9.83 -20.44 -6.63
C ASP A 31 -10.80 -21.08 -5.64
N LEU A 32 -11.04 -20.42 -4.50
CA LEU A 32 -12.08 -20.85 -3.55
C LEU A 32 -13.47 -20.83 -4.20
N GLY A 33 -13.77 -19.80 -4.99
CA GLY A 33 -15.02 -19.71 -5.74
C GLY A 33 -15.21 -20.87 -6.73
N MET A 34 -14.17 -21.18 -7.49
CA MET A 34 -14.19 -22.32 -8.43
C MET A 34 -14.28 -23.67 -7.69
N LEU A 35 -13.62 -23.80 -6.53
CA LEU A 35 -13.73 -24.99 -5.68
C LEU A 35 -15.16 -25.19 -5.18
N MET A 36 -15.83 -24.10 -4.76
CA MET A 36 -17.25 -24.17 -4.34
C MET A 36 -18.14 -24.66 -5.48
N ASP A 37 -17.92 -24.18 -6.70
CA ASP A 37 -18.66 -24.63 -7.88
C ASP A 37 -18.42 -26.14 -8.13
N LEU A 38 -17.17 -26.61 -7.96
CA LEU A 38 -16.79 -28.02 -8.15
C LEU A 38 -17.37 -28.97 -7.07
N ILE A 39 -17.43 -28.55 -5.80
CA ILE A 39 -18.00 -29.38 -4.72
C ILE A 39 -19.53 -29.31 -4.66
N SER A 40 -20.15 -28.28 -5.23
CA SER A 40 -21.59 -28.05 -5.12
C SER A 40 -22.46 -29.27 -5.46
N PRO A 41 -22.14 -30.11 -6.47
CA PRO A 41 -22.96 -31.29 -6.78
C PRO A 41 -22.90 -32.38 -5.71
N LEU A 42 -21.89 -32.37 -4.83
CA LEU A 42 -21.75 -33.33 -3.71
C LEU A 42 -22.72 -33.03 -2.56
N PHE A 43 -23.30 -31.83 -2.52
CA PHE A 43 -24.23 -31.40 -1.47
C PHE A 43 -25.57 -30.91 -2.05
N PRO A 44 -26.42 -31.79 -2.63
CA PRO A 44 -27.66 -31.38 -3.30
C PRO A 44 -28.60 -30.54 -2.40
N SER A 45 -28.67 -30.83 -1.10
CA SER A 45 -29.50 -30.10 -0.14
C SER A 45 -29.00 -28.69 0.16
N ALA A 46 -27.69 -28.44 -0.02
CA ALA A 46 -27.05 -27.14 0.22
C ALA A 46 -26.53 -26.49 -1.08
N PHE A 47 -26.86 -27.05 -2.25
CA PHE A 47 -26.31 -26.66 -3.55
C PHE A 47 -26.36 -25.14 -3.78
N VAL A 48 -27.55 -24.55 -3.61
CA VAL A 48 -27.77 -23.12 -3.80
C VAL A 48 -26.91 -22.30 -2.84
N PHE A 49 -26.80 -22.73 -1.59
CA PHE A 49 -25.99 -22.04 -0.59
C PHE A 49 -24.50 -22.05 -0.95
N VAL A 50 -23.97 -23.20 -1.37
CA VAL A 50 -22.56 -23.36 -1.78
C VAL A 50 -22.23 -22.51 -3.01
N VAL A 51 -23.07 -22.54 -4.04
CA VAL A 51 -22.87 -21.73 -5.27
C VAL A 51 -23.00 -20.23 -4.97
N CYS A 52 -23.88 -19.84 -4.05
CA CYS A 52 -23.97 -18.46 -3.57
C CYS A 52 -22.67 -18.01 -2.88
N LEU A 53 -22.07 -18.84 -2.02
CA LEU A 53 -20.77 -18.56 -1.42
C LEU A 53 -19.67 -18.43 -2.48
N GLY A 54 -19.65 -19.33 -3.47
CA GLY A 54 -18.74 -19.24 -4.61
C GLY A 54 -18.89 -17.92 -5.39
N SER A 55 -20.13 -17.50 -5.63
CA SER A 55 -20.45 -16.24 -6.30
C SER A 55 -20.05 -15.00 -5.49
N ILE A 56 -20.17 -15.04 -4.16
CA ILE A 56 -19.67 -13.98 -3.27
C ILE A 56 -18.14 -13.89 -3.38
N SER A 57 -17.45 -15.03 -3.33
CA SER A 57 -16.00 -15.12 -3.47
C SER A 57 -15.48 -14.54 -4.79
N ARG A 58 -16.13 -14.89 -5.92
CA ARG A 58 -15.79 -14.33 -7.22
C ARG A 58 -16.15 -12.84 -7.34
N SER A 59 -17.23 -12.39 -6.70
CA SER A 59 -17.57 -10.96 -6.64
C SER A 59 -16.53 -10.14 -5.86
N PHE A 60 -15.97 -10.70 -4.78
CA PHE A 60 -14.86 -10.09 -4.04
C PHE A 60 -13.62 -10.00 -4.93
N THR A 61 -13.28 -11.11 -5.59
CA THR A 61 -12.13 -11.22 -6.51
C THR A 61 -12.17 -10.13 -7.56
N GLY A 62 -13.32 -9.94 -8.24
CA GLY A 62 -13.45 -8.93 -9.29
C GLY A 62 -13.15 -7.50 -8.80
N VAL A 63 -13.57 -7.16 -7.58
CA VAL A 63 -13.29 -5.85 -6.98
C VAL A 63 -11.82 -5.72 -6.60
N ALA A 64 -11.26 -6.68 -5.86
CA ALA A 64 -9.88 -6.64 -5.40
C ALA A 64 -8.89 -6.66 -6.58
N SER A 65 -9.10 -7.56 -7.55
CA SER A 65 -8.29 -7.63 -8.77
C SER A 65 -8.40 -6.33 -9.58
N GLY A 66 -9.61 -5.81 -9.80
CA GLY A 66 -9.84 -4.56 -10.54
C GLY A 66 -9.17 -3.34 -9.89
N ALA A 67 -9.34 -3.16 -8.58
CA ALA A 67 -8.75 -2.03 -7.85
C ALA A 67 -7.21 -2.11 -7.81
N THR A 68 -6.66 -3.26 -7.46
CA THR A 68 -5.20 -3.44 -7.42
C THR A 68 -4.59 -3.29 -8.82
N ARG A 69 -5.32 -3.67 -9.87
CA ARG A 69 -4.89 -3.48 -11.26
C ARG A 69 -4.81 -2.01 -11.61
N ALA A 70 -5.85 -1.23 -11.30
CA ALA A 70 -5.81 0.21 -11.49
C ALA A 70 -4.61 0.84 -10.76
N ALA A 71 -4.36 0.47 -9.51
CA ALA A 71 -3.24 0.97 -8.72
C ALA A 71 -1.87 0.64 -9.35
N LEU A 72 -1.67 -0.62 -9.79
CA LEU A 72 -0.44 -1.07 -10.46
C LEU A 72 -0.25 -0.44 -11.83
N THR A 73 -1.30 -0.37 -12.65
CA THR A 73 -1.25 0.27 -13.98
C THR A 73 -0.89 1.74 -13.86
N GLN A 74 -1.49 2.44 -12.89
CA GLN A 74 -1.08 3.79 -12.59
C GLN A 74 0.38 3.82 -12.12
N HIS A 75 0.82 2.90 -11.24
CA HIS A 75 2.18 2.89 -10.68
C HIS A 75 3.26 2.78 -11.76
N PHE A 76 3.03 1.91 -12.75
CA PHE A 76 3.98 1.69 -13.85
C PHE A 76 3.77 2.61 -15.07
N ALA A 77 2.80 3.54 -15.03
CA ALA A 77 2.58 4.50 -16.10
C ALA A 77 3.67 5.59 -16.11
N LEU A 78 4.52 5.57 -17.14
CA LEU A 78 5.65 6.50 -17.28
C LEU A 78 5.22 7.87 -17.81
N GLN A 79 4.31 7.94 -18.78
CA GLN A 79 3.94 9.17 -19.50
C GLN A 79 2.44 9.47 -19.43
N ASP A 80 1.84 9.25 -18.26
CA ASP A 80 0.39 9.39 -18.04
C ASP A 80 -0.43 8.54 -19.03
N ASN A 81 0.21 7.47 -19.51
CA ASN A 81 -0.29 6.52 -20.49
C ASN A 81 -1.07 5.36 -19.84
N ALA A 82 -1.67 5.59 -18.68
CA ALA A 82 -2.40 4.56 -17.92
C ALA A 82 -3.57 3.97 -18.72
N ALA A 83 -4.21 4.77 -19.57
CA ALA A 83 -5.28 4.32 -20.46
C ALA A 83 -4.77 3.38 -21.57
N ASP A 84 -3.62 3.69 -22.17
CA ASP A 84 -2.99 2.83 -23.19
C ASP A 84 -2.55 1.49 -22.59
N ILE A 85 -1.94 1.52 -21.40
CA ILE A 85 -1.57 0.30 -20.67
C ILE A 85 -2.81 -0.54 -20.36
N SER A 86 -3.87 0.07 -19.80
CA SER A 86 -5.12 -0.63 -19.49
C SER A 86 -5.78 -1.24 -20.74
N ALA A 87 -5.74 -0.55 -21.88
CA ALA A 87 -6.31 -1.05 -23.13
C ALA A 87 -5.54 -2.26 -23.69
N LYS A 88 -4.20 -2.20 -23.66
CA LYS A 88 -3.34 -3.30 -24.09
C LYS A 88 -3.47 -4.52 -23.16
N GLU A 89 -3.46 -4.29 -21.86
CA GLU A 89 -3.64 -5.34 -20.86
C GLU A 89 -5.03 -5.98 -21.00
N GLY A 90 -6.10 -5.20 -21.14
CA GLY A 90 -7.45 -5.74 -21.36
C GLY A 90 -7.56 -6.57 -22.63
N SER A 91 -6.83 -6.20 -23.69
CA SER A 91 -6.71 -7.02 -24.90
C SER A 91 -5.97 -8.33 -24.65
N GLN A 92 -4.87 -8.30 -23.88
CA GLN A 92 -4.12 -9.49 -23.47
C GLN A 92 -4.98 -10.43 -22.61
N GLU A 93 -5.70 -9.89 -21.63
CA GLU A 93 -6.63 -10.63 -20.78
C GLU A 93 -7.72 -11.32 -21.61
N THR A 94 -8.27 -10.61 -22.60
CA THR A 94 -9.31 -11.17 -23.49
C THR A 94 -8.76 -12.37 -24.29
N VAL A 95 -7.60 -12.21 -24.93
CA VAL A 95 -6.98 -13.29 -25.71
C VAL A 95 -6.60 -14.48 -24.81
N ALA A 96 -6.00 -14.21 -23.65
CA ALA A 96 -5.66 -15.25 -22.68
C ALA A 96 -6.91 -15.99 -22.18
N THR A 97 -8.00 -15.28 -21.92
CA THR A 97 -9.28 -15.88 -21.52
C THR A 97 -9.87 -16.74 -22.63
N MET A 98 -9.82 -16.31 -23.88
CA MET A 98 -10.29 -17.10 -25.03
C MET A 98 -9.52 -18.41 -25.18
N ILE A 99 -8.18 -18.34 -25.11
CA ILE A 99 -7.31 -19.52 -25.17
C ILE A 99 -7.57 -20.43 -23.97
N GLY A 100 -7.65 -19.86 -22.77
CA GLY A 100 -7.92 -20.58 -21.53
C GLY A 100 -9.27 -21.30 -21.56
N MET A 101 -10.33 -20.67 -22.06
CA MET A 101 -11.64 -21.31 -22.23
C MET A 101 -11.57 -22.45 -23.25
N ALA A 102 -10.88 -22.26 -24.38
CA ALA A 102 -10.74 -23.31 -25.39
C ALA A 102 -10.01 -24.55 -24.82
N LEU A 103 -8.89 -24.33 -24.12
CA LEU A 103 -8.14 -25.40 -23.46
C LEU A 103 -8.94 -26.04 -22.32
N GLY A 104 -9.62 -25.24 -21.49
CA GLY A 104 -10.46 -25.71 -20.40
C GLY A 104 -11.61 -26.61 -20.88
N MET A 105 -12.26 -26.24 -21.99
CA MET A 105 -13.27 -27.09 -22.62
C MET A 105 -12.69 -28.41 -23.14
N LEU A 106 -11.49 -28.38 -23.73
CA LEU A 106 -10.81 -29.59 -24.18
C LEU A 106 -10.50 -30.52 -23.01
N VAL A 107 -9.92 -30.00 -21.93
CA VAL A 107 -9.64 -30.76 -20.70
C VAL A 107 -10.94 -31.34 -20.12
N ALA A 108 -11.99 -30.52 -19.99
CA ALA A 108 -13.28 -30.96 -19.46
C ALA A 108 -13.87 -32.13 -20.27
N ARG A 109 -13.76 -32.09 -21.61
CA ARG A 109 -14.19 -33.20 -22.48
C ARG A 109 -13.36 -34.47 -22.26
N LEU A 110 -12.04 -34.35 -22.09
CA LEU A 110 -11.16 -35.50 -21.86
C LEU A 110 -11.37 -36.13 -20.47
N THR A 111 -11.74 -35.33 -19.48
CA THR A 111 -11.94 -35.80 -18.09
C THR A 111 -13.37 -36.24 -17.77
N ILE A 112 -14.30 -36.16 -18.73
CA ILE A 112 -15.71 -36.47 -18.50
C ILE A 112 -15.87 -37.93 -18.02
N GLY A 113 -16.69 -38.16 -17.00
CA GLY A 113 -16.89 -39.50 -16.42
C GLY A 113 -15.74 -40.00 -15.53
N HIS A 114 -14.66 -39.24 -15.35
CA HIS A 114 -13.53 -39.61 -14.51
C HIS A 114 -13.32 -38.60 -13.35
N PRO A 115 -14.00 -38.75 -12.20
CA PRO A 115 -13.95 -37.79 -11.09
C PRO A 115 -12.53 -37.52 -10.57
N LEU A 116 -11.70 -38.56 -10.47
CA LEU A 116 -10.30 -38.41 -10.04
C LEU A 116 -9.49 -37.53 -10.99
N ALA A 117 -9.71 -37.65 -12.30
CA ALA A 117 -9.03 -36.84 -13.31
C ALA A 117 -9.46 -35.37 -13.26
N ILE A 118 -10.75 -35.11 -13.00
CA ILE A 118 -11.28 -33.75 -12.78
C ILE A 118 -10.61 -33.11 -11.56
N TRP A 119 -10.62 -33.81 -10.42
CA TRP A 119 -10.02 -33.33 -9.18
C TRP A 119 -8.51 -33.10 -9.30
N PHE A 120 -7.80 -34.04 -9.92
CA PHE A 120 -6.37 -33.91 -10.18
C PHE A 120 -6.07 -32.70 -11.08
N SER A 121 -6.84 -32.53 -12.16
CA SER A 121 -6.66 -31.39 -13.08
C SER A 121 -6.91 -30.07 -12.37
N PHE A 122 -8.01 -29.96 -11.60
CA PHE A 122 -8.33 -28.77 -10.82
C PHE A 122 -7.21 -28.46 -9.82
N LEU A 123 -6.82 -29.44 -8.98
CA LEU A 123 -5.83 -29.20 -7.94
C LEU A 123 -4.45 -28.84 -8.52
N SER A 124 -4.04 -29.51 -9.61
CA SER A 124 -2.77 -29.21 -10.29
C SER A 124 -2.78 -27.80 -10.90
N LEU A 125 -3.88 -27.39 -11.54
CA LEU A 125 -4.00 -26.05 -12.12
C LEU A 125 -4.07 -24.97 -11.04
N THR A 126 -4.77 -25.21 -9.93
CA THR A 126 -4.83 -24.31 -8.78
C THR A 126 -3.46 -24.15 -8.11
N VAL A 127 -2.71 -25.24 -7.92
CA VAL A 127 -1.34 -25.16 -7.40
C VAL A 127 -0.45 -24.37 -8.34
N PHE A 128 -0.53 -24.62 -9.66
CA PHE A 128 0.23 -23.87 -10.65
C PHE A 128 -0.15 -22.37 -10.67
N HIS A 129 -1.44 -22.05 -10.60
CA HIS A 129 -1.95 -20.69 -10.52
C HIS A 129 -1.41 -19.94 -9.29
N MET A 130 -1.43 -20.60 -8.13
CA MET A 130 -0.93 -20.04 -6.88
C MET A 130 0.60 -20.12 -6.73
N TYR A 131 1.32 -20.78 -7.64
CA TYR A 131 2.78 -20.89 -7.62
C TYR A 131 3.49 -19.59 -8.03
N VAL A 132 2.74 -18.50 -8.24
CA VAL A 132 3.34 -17.16 -8.37
C VAL A 132 4.13 -16.84 -7.11
N LEU A 133 5.39 -16.42 -7.32
CA LEU A 133 6.35 -15.99 -6.30
C LEU A 133 5.66 -15.29 -5.12
N SER A 134 6.04 -15.64 -3.88
CA SER A 134 5.46 -15.01 -2.70
C SER A 134 5.59 -13.49 -2.78
N PRO A 135 4.69 -12.71 -2.14
CA PRO A 135 4.81 -11.25 -2.13
C PRO A 135 6.19 -10.77 -1.65
N GLU A 136 6.85 -11.52 -0.77
CA GLU A 136 8.25 -11.26 -0.36
C GLU A 136 9.25 -11.51 -1.49
N GLN A 137 9.11 -12.63 -2.22
CA GLN A 137 9.96 -12.94 -3.37
C GLN A 137 9.77 -11.91 -4.51
N VAL A 138 8.54 -11.53 -4.82
CA VAL A 138 8.25 -10.49 -5.83
C VAL A 138 8.73 -9.12 -5.35
N SER A 139 8.50 -8.77 -4.07
CA SER A 139 8.99 -7.51 -3.49
C SER A 139 10.52 -7.42 -3.51
N SER A 140 11.22 -8.55 -3.31
CA SER A 140 12.69 -8.60 -3.43
C SER A 140 13.20 -8.41 -4.87
N GLN A 141 12.36 -8.69 -5.87
CA GLN A 141 12.69 -8.54 -7.29
C GLN A 141 12.26 -7.17 -7.86
N GLU A 142 11.28 -6.51 -7.25
CA GLU A 142 10.81 -5.16 -7.60
C GLU A 142 11.67 -4.06 -6.97
N HIS A 143 12.99 -4.13 -7.11
CA HIS A 143 13.82 -2.99 -6.78
C HIS A 143 13.41 -1.80 -7.66
N ILE A 144 12.86 -0.76 -7.01
CA ILE A 144 12.34 0.51 -7.58
C ILE A 144 13.45 1.32 -8.29
N LEU A 145 14.67 0.80 -8.37
CA LEU A 145 15.80 1.43 -9.03
C LEU A 145 16.36 0.46 -10.09
N PRO A 146 16.52 0.91 -11.35
CA PRO A 146 17.26 0.12 -12.31
C PRO A 146 18.73 0.08 -11.88
N ILE A 147 19.40 -1.03 -12.22
CA ILE A 147 20.87 -1.21 -12.26
C ILE A 147 21.51 -1.72 -10.95
N GLN A 148 22.04 -2.95 -11.01
CA GLN A 148 23.41 -3.42 -10.70
C GLN A 148 24.32 -2.67 -9.70
N PHE A 149 23.84 -1.80 -8.81
CA PHE A 149 24.67 -1.02 -7.89
C PHE A 149 24.52 -1.36 -6.40
N ILE A 150 23.74 -2.38 -6.03
CA ILE A 150 23.64 -2.81 -4.62
C ILE A 150 24.19 -4.22 -4.43
N SER A 151 25.42 -4.42 -4.90
CA SER A 151 26.38 -5.31 -4.23
C SER A 151 27.16 -4.55 -3.14
N TRP A 152 26.65 -3.43 -2.65
CA TRP A 152 27.20 -2.73 -1.51
C TRP A 152 26.18 -2.65 -0.38
N SER A 153 25.84 -3.84 0.14
CA SER A 153 25.40 -3.93 1.53
C SER A 153 26.57 -3.51 2.42
N SER A 154 26.67 -2.19 2.64
CA SER A 154 27.45 -1.69 3.77
C SER A 154 26.75 -2.17 5.03
N LYS A 155 27.23 -3.30 5.57
CA LYS A 155 26.82 -3.88 6.87
C LYS A 155 27.09 -2.94 8.07
N LYS A 156 27.30 -1.64 7.85
CA LYS A 156 27.72 -0.66 8.87
C LYS A 156 27.18 0.77 8.64
N ALA A 157 26.13 0.95 7.85
CA ALA A 157 25.44 2.25 7.79
C ALA A 157 24.29 2.27 8.80
N ASN A 158 24.36 3.16 9.80
CA ASN A 158 23.21 3.53 10.62
C ASN A 158 22.16 4.20 9.72
N CYS A 159 21.26 3.41 9.16
CA CYS A 159 20.17 3.89 8.32
C CYS A 159 19.30 4.87 9.10
N LEU A 160 19.41 6.18 8.80
CA LEU A 160 18.65 7.25 9.46
C LEU A 160 17.14 7.03 9.38
N HIS A 161 16.64 6.39 8.32
CA HIS A 161 15.22 6.06 8.19
C HIS A 161 14.71 5.12 9.29
N LYS A 162 15.57 4.30 9.92
CA LYS A 162 15.18 3.44 11.05
C LYS A 162 14.93 4.24 12.34
N LYS A 163 15.34 5.50 12.37
CA LYS A 163 15.06 6.44 13.46
C LYS A 163 13.80 7.26 13.22
N VAL A 164 13.02 6.98 12.18
CA VAL A 164 11.80 7.73 11.84
C VAL A 164 10.61 6.79 11.81
N ASN A 165 9.65 7.01 12.70
CA ASN A 165 8.37 6.30 12.71
C ASN A 165 7.30 7.18 12.05
N LEU A 166 6.90 6.80 10.84
CA LEU A 166 5.83 7.47 10.09
C LEU A 166 4.45 7.03 10.58
N GLY A 167 3.56 7.99 10.87
CA GLY A 167 2.15 7.70 11.12
C GLY A 167 1.88 7.06 12.47
N MET A 168 2.47 7.59 13.53
CA MET A 168 2.25 7.10 14.88
C MET A 168 0.87 7.46 15.41
N ARG A 169 0.23 6.52 16.10
CA ARG A 169 -1.06 6.74 16.77
C ARG A 169 -0.84 7.48 18.08
N ILE A 170 -1.57 8.58 18.32
CA ILE A 170 -1.45 9.37 19.56
C ILE A 170 -1.73 8.54 20.82
N SER A 171 -2.61 7.54 20.74
CA SER A 171 -2.93 6.67 21.88
C SER A 171 -1.78 5.74 22.31
N SER A 172 -0.66 5.71 21.58
CA SER A 172 0.52 4.92 21.97
C SER A 172 1.40 5.63 23.00
N PHE A 173 1.16 6.91 23.25
CA PHE A 173 1.96 7.71 24.15
C PHE A 173 1.32 7.69 25.54
N ASP A 174 2.16 7.69 26.58
CA ASP A 174 1.69 7.89 27.94
C ASP A 174 1.24 9.36 28.12
N ASN A 175 0.15 9.58 28.87
CA ASN A 175 -0.46 10.91 29.02
C ASN A 175 0.51 12.03 29.44
N MET A 176 1.55 11.68 30.21
CA MET A 176 2.59 12.64 30.63
C MET A 176 3.58 12.96 29.50
N GLU A 177 4.01 11.95 28.73
CA GLU A 177 4.93 12.14 27.59
C GLU A 177 4.28 12.93 26.45
N ILE A 178 2.98 12.71 26.21
CA ILE A 178 2.16 13.49 25.27
C ILE A 178 2.29 14.97 25.60
N LYS A 179 2.01 15.34 26.85
CA LYS A 179 1.88 16.73 27.25
C LYS A 179 3.22 17.47 27.16
N GLU A 180 4.32 16.87 27.63
CA GLU A 180 5.61 17.54 27.64
C GLU A 180 6.21 17.67 26.22
N HIS A 181 6.29 16.56 25.49
CA HIS A 181 6.96 16.57 24.19
C HIS A 181 6.13 17.24 23.09
N LEU A 182 4.81 17.03 23.04
CA LEU A 182 3.98 17.68 22.00
C LEU A 182 3.84 19.17 22.24
N LEU A 183 3.65 19.64 23.48
CA LEU A 183 3.55 21.07 23.76
C LEU A 183 4.87 21.80 23.48
N SER A 184 6.02 21.15 23.71
CA SER A 184 7.32 21.72 23.36
C SER A 184 7.57 21.82 21.85
N ALA A 185 7.02 20.88 21.07
CA ALA A 185 7.20 20.80 19.63
C ALA A 185 6.17 21.65 18.85
N ALA A 186 4.92 21.75 19.34
CA ALA A 186 3.80 22.39 18.65
C ALA A 186 4.08 23.81 18.11
N PRO A 187 4.80 24.71 18.81
CA PRO A 187 5.06 26.06 18.31
C PRO A 187 5.80 26.10 16.97
N TYR A 188 6.63 25.10 16.67
CA TYR A 188 7.41 25.03 15.43
C TYR A 188 6.59 24.57 14.21
N TYR A 189 5.40 24.00 14.45
CA TYR A 189 4.59 23.34 13.42
C TYR A 189 3.20 23.95 13.25
N THR A 190 2.98 25.17 13.74
CA THR A 190 1.67 25.87 13.69
C THR A 190 1.07 25.96 12.29
N LYS A 191 1.91 26.06 11.25
CA LYS A 191 1.50 26.11 9.84
C LYS A 191 1.64 24.78 9.10
N ALA A 192 2.14 23.74 9.76
CA ALA A 192 2.43 22.44 9.16
C ALA A 192 1.30 21.44 9.42
N LYS A 193 1.03 20.58 8.43
CA LYS A 193 0.07 19.47 8.54
C LYS A 193 0.66 18.23 9.23
N TYR A 194 1.66 18.41 10.08
CA TYR A 194 2.34 17.32 10.76
C TYR A 194 3.04 17.82 12.02
N LEU A 195 3.26 16.93 12.96
CA LEU A 195 4.01 17.16 14.19
C LEU A 195 5.14 16.13 14.27
N LEU A 196 6.33 16.60 14.64
CA LEU A 196 7.49 15.74 14.87
C LEU A 196 7.81 15.72 16.35
N VAL A 197 7.88 14.53 16.92
CA VAL A 197 8.15 14.31 18.35
C VAL A 197 9.39 13.46 18.48
N GLU A 198 10.37 13.93 19.25
CA GLU A 198 11.56 13.14 19.56
C GLU A 198 11.35 12.32 20.83
N ARG A 199 11.56 10.99 20.74
CA ARG A 199 11.59 10.08 21.88
C ARG A 199 12.81 9.17 21.83
N LYS A 200 13.70 9.29 22.84
CA LYS A 200 14.86 8.39 23.02
C LYS A 200 15.71 8.21 21.75
N GLY A 201 15.87 9.27 20.94
CA GLY A 201 16.64 9.22 19.69
C GLY A 201 15.87 8.76 18.44
N ILE A 202 14.57 8.50 18.57
CA ILE A 202 13.64 8.18 17.47
C ILE A 202 12.71 9.37 17.27
N ILE A 203 12.43 9.70 16.02
CA ILE A 203 11.47 10.75 15.63
C ILE A 203 10.16 10.09 15.26
N ASP A 204 9.13 10.32 16.07
CA ASP A 204 7.77 9.93 15.78
C ASP A 204 7.06 11.05 15.04
N VAL A 205 6.44 10.69 13.92
CA VAL A 205 5.72 11.63 13.06
C VAL A 205 4.22 11.40 13.21
N ILE A 206 3.52 12.45 13.62
CA ILE A 206 2.05 12.50 13.65
C ILE A 206 1.60 13.32 12.45
N VAL A 207 0.68 12.74 11.67
CA VAL A 207 0.24 13.30 10.38
C VAL A 207 -1.17 13.82 10.51
N TYR A 208 -1.45 14.99 9.94
CA TYR A 208 -2.77 15.59 9.97
C TYR A 208 -3.73 14.84 9.04
N LYS A 209 -5.01 14.75 9.42
CA LYS A 209 -6.06 14.05 8.67
C LYS A 209 -6.06 14.40 7.18
N ASP A 210 -5.93 15.70 6.85
CA ASP A 210 -6.06 16.21 5.47
C ASP A 210 -4.70 16.40 4.75
N SER A 211 -3.69 15.61 5.13
CA SER A 211 -2.37 15.62 4.48
C SER A 211 -2.39 14.88 3.15
N ASN A 212 -1.82 15.47 2.10
CA ASN A 212 -1.63 14.78 0.82
C ASN A 212 -0.25 14.09 0.76
N ALA A 213 0.06 13.38 -0.33
CA ALA A 213 1.35 12.69 -0.47
C ALA A 213 2.56 13.65 -0.44
N ALA A 214 2.42 14.88 -0.94
CA ALA A 214 3.48 15.89 -0.88
C ALA A 214 3.75 16.34 0.57
N ASP A 215 2.69 16.49 1.37
CA ASP A 215 2.80 16.77 2.81
C ASP A 215 3.53 15.62 3.53
N VAL A 216 3.22 14.36 3.17
CA VAL A 216 3.87 13.15 3.73
C VAL A 216 5.34 13.04 3.31
N LEU A 217 5.67 13.41 2.09
CA LEU A 217 7.06 13.47 1.64
C LEU A 217 7.84 14.55 2.42
N LYS A 218 7.24 15.73 2.58
CA LYS A 218 7.85 16.88 3.27
C LYS A 218 8.14 16.55 4.73
N LEU A 219 7.17 15.97 5.43
CA LEU A 219 7.36 15.58 6.83
C LEU A 219 8.40 14.47 6.99
N PHE A 220 8.53 13.55 6.03
CA PHE A 220 9.51 12.47 6.12
C PHE A 220 10.93 13.02 6.02
N PHE A 221 11.18 13.93 5.07
CA PHE A 221 12.47 14.60 4.98
C PHE A 221 12.74 15.49 6.20
N HIS A 222 11.73 16.19 6.73
CA HIS A 222 11.89 16.97 7.96
C HIS A 222 12.28 16.06 9.14
N ALA A 223 11.62 14.92 9.30
CA ALA A 223 11.94 13.94 10.32
C ALA A 223 13.38 13.37 10.17
N LEU A 224 13.83 13.13 8.94
CA LEU A 224 15.21 12.67 8.68
C LEU A 224 16.26 13.72 9.06
N VAL A 225 16.00 14.99 8.76
CA VAL A 225 16.88 16.11 9.16
C VAL A 225 16.94 16.21 10.66
N LEU A 226 15.79 16.09 11.33
CA LEU A 226 15.70 16.08 12.78
C LEU A 226 16.51 14.89 13.35
N ALA A 227 16.28 13.67 12.86
CA ALA A 227 16.95 12.44 13.29
C ALA A 227 18.48 12.48 13.13
N LYS A 228 18.99 13.25 12.16
CA LYS A 228 20.44 13.47 11.97
C LYS A 228 21.04 14.39 13.05
N ASN A 229 20.24 15.33 13.57
CA ASN A 229 20.69 16.40 14.45
C ASN A 229 20.28 16.21 15.93
N VAL A 230 19.52 15.16 16.26
CA VAL A 230 19.05 14.83 17.62
C VAL A 230 20.14 14.95 18.70
N HIS A 231 21.37 14.51 18.43
CA HIS A 231 22.44 14.51 19.45
C HIS A 231 23.24 15.82 19.55
N LYS A 232 22.89 16.86 18.78
CA LYS A 232 23.77 18.04 18.60
C LYS A 232 23.33 19.32 19.31
N SER A 233 22.05 19.51 19.67
CA SER A 233 21.57 20.79 20.24
C SER A 233 20.18 20.69 20.89
N LYS A 234 19.79 21.66 21.74
CA LYS A 234 18.40 21.86 22.22
C LYS A 234 17.49 22.56 21.18
N SER A 235 18.04 23.15 20.13
CA SER A 235 17.31 23.91 19.10
C SER A 235 16.99 23.12 17.83
N VAL A 236 16.86 21.79 17.93
CA VAL A 236 16.79 20.87 16.77
C VAL A 236 15.61 21.18 15.86
N HIS A 237 14.46 21.55 16.44
CA HIS A 237 13.26 21.88 15.68
C HIS A 237 13.40 23.17 14.86
N SER A 238 14.03 24.22 15.41
CA SER A 238 14.26 25.48 14.69
C SER A 238 15.24 25.30 13.53
N GLU A 239 16.30 24.50 13.72
CA GLU A 239 17.27 24.21 12.67
C GLU A 239 16.67 23.34 11.55
N GLY A 240 15.87 22.32 11.92
CA GLY A 240 15.14 21.49 10.98
C GLY A 240 14.16 22.30 10.14
N GLN A 241 13.42 23.21 10.77
CA GLN A 241 12.48 24.10 10.08
C GLN A 241 13.20 25.02 9.09
N LYS A 242 14.31 25.65 9.49
CA LYS A 242 15.12 26.46 8.57
C LYS A 242 15.60 25.64 7.36
N TRP A 243 16.04 24.41 7.57
CA TRP A 243 16.46 23.55 6.46
C TRP A 243 15.30 23.28 5.50
N ILE A 244 14.10 22.98 6.04
CA ILE A 244 12.92 22.75 5.22
C ILE A 244 12.55 24.01 4.42
N ASP A 245 12.59 25.18 5.04
CA ASP A 245 12.20 26.43 4.39
C ASP A 245 13.18 26.82 3.27
N TYR A 246 14.48 26.55 3.43
CA TYR A 246 15.50 26.96 2.43
C TYR A 246 15.86 25.88 1.41
N GLN A 247 15.86 24.60 1.79
CA GLN A 247 16.45 23.53 0.97
C GLN A 247 15.40 22.58 0.36
N TYR A 248 14.24 22.43 0.98
CA TYR A 248 13.25 21.45 0.52
C TYR A 248 12.71 21.77 -0.87
N GLU A 249 12.36 23.03 -1.13
CA GLU A 249 11.84 23.44 -2.45
C GLU A 249 12.87 23.24 -3.56
N VAL A 250 14.14 23.60 -3.30
CA VAL A 250 15.25 23.39 -4.23
C VAL A 250 15.45 21.89 -4.52
N PHE A 251 15.36 21.05 -3.48
CA PHE A 251 15.45 19.60 -3.61
C PHE A 251 14.31 19.04 -4.48
N ILE A 252 13.07 19.45 -4.22
CA ILE A 252 11.90 18.98 -4.97
C ILE A 252 11.95 19.42 -6.43
N GLN A 253 12.38 20.66 -6.72
CA GLN A 253 12.56 21.13 -8.09
C GLN A 253 13.61 20.30 -8.84
N LYS A 254 14.74 20.00 -8.21
CA LYS A 254 15.76 19.10 -8.80
C LYS A 254 15.20 17.70 -9.05
N LEU A 255 14.45 17.15 -8.10
CA LEU A 255 13.85 15.82 -8.24
C LEU A 255 12.88 15.77 -9.42
N LYS A 256 12.02 16.78 -9.56
CA LYS A 256 11.11 16.94 -10.71
C LYS A 256 11.88 17.11 -12.03
N SER A 257 12.96 17.87 -12.05
CA SER A 257 13.80 18.04 -13.25
C SER A 257 14.44 16.74 -13.73
N LEU A 258 14.65 15.79 -12.83
CA LEU A 258 15.13 14.44 -13.12
C LEU A 258 13.99 13.47 -13.49
N GLY A 259 12.76 13.96 -13.66
CA GLY A 259 11.60 13.16 -14.08
C GLY A 259 10.88 12.40 -12.98
N TRP A 260 11.19 12.65 -11.70
CA TRP A 260 10.52 11.96 -10.59
C TRP A 260 9.12 12.53 -10.33
N LYS A 261 8.11 11.65 -10.31
CA LYS A 261 6.73 11.96 -9.91
C LYS A 261 6.58 11.91 -8.39
N ILE A 262 6.49 13.08 -7.75
CA ILE A 262 6.46 13.19 -6.28
C ILE A 262 5.10 12.92 -5.64
N GLU A 263 4.02 13.00 -6.43
CA GLU A 263 2.63 12.97 -5.94
C GLU A 263 2.20 11.61 -5.39
N ARG A 264 3.04 10.58 -5.55
CA ARG A 264 2.76 9.19 -5.13
C ARG A 264 3.88 8.58 -4.29
N LEU A 265 4.95 9.33 -4.04
CA LEU A 265 6.02 8.89 -3.15
C LEU A 265 5.51 8.89 -1.71
N LEU A 266 5.75 7.79 -0.99
CA LEU A 266 5.37 7.64 0.42
C LEU A 266 3.87 7.90 0.66
N SER A 267 3.00 7.24 -0.12
CA SER A 267 1.56 7.16 0.17
C SER A 267 1.15 5.84 0.88
N PRO A 268 1.83 5.36 1.95
CA PRO A 268 1.27 4.27 2.73
C PRO A 268 0.09 4.76 3.57
N ILE A 269 -0.74 3.82 4.00
CA ILE A 269 -1.79 4.06 4.99
C ILE A 269 -1.13 4.21 6.35
N ILE A 270 -0.81 5.46 6.65
CA ILE A 270 -0.32 5.91 7.93
C ILE A 270 -1.47 6.42 8.79
N TRP A 271 -1.40 6.23 10.10
CA TRP A 271 -2.37 6.82 11.01
C TRP A 271 -2.32 8.34 10.91
N ARG A 272 -3.50 8.94 10.88
CA ARG A 272 -3.68 10.38 10.83
C ARG A 272 -4.51 10.83 12.01
N ALA A 273 -4.17 11.99 12.55
CA ALA A 273 -4.86 12.61 13.66
C ALA A 273 -5.47 13.94 13.25
N TYR A 274 -6.53 14.33 13.95
CA TYR A 274 -7.11 15.66 13.86
C TYR A 274 -6.71 16.43 15.11
N TRP A 275 -6.30 17.69 14.93
CA TRP A 275 -6.04 18.63 16.01
C TRP A 275 -6.42 20.05 15.56
N SER A 276 -6.77 20.90 16.52
CA SER A 276 -6.97 22.33 16.32
C SER A 276 -5.91 23.09 17.12
N TYR A 277 -5.42 24.19 16.56
CA TYR A 277 -4.55 25.12 17.27
C TYR A 277 -5.40 26.30 17.74
N GLU A 278 -5.60 26.43 19.04
CA GLU A 278 -6.12 27.65 19.64
C GLU A 278 -4.92 28.49 20.08
N PRO A 279 -4.68 29.67 19.49
CA PRO A 279 -3.71 30.61 20.03
C PRO A 279 -4.17 30.94 21.45
N LEU A 280 -3.30 30.74 22.44
CA LEU A 280 -3.53 31.27 23.78
C LEU A 280 -3.63 32.79 23.61
N GLU A 281 -4.82 33.37 23.77
CA GLU A 281 -4.98 34.83 23.78
C GLU A 281 -3.95 35.39 24.77
N GLU A 282 -3.04 36.24 24.28
CA GLU A 282 -2.21 37.06 25.15
C GLU A 282 -3.17 37.81 26.05
N LYS A 283 -3.20 37.46 27.35
CA LYS A 283 -3.76 38.34 28.36
C LYS A 283 -2.95 39.62 28.30
N ILE A 284 -3.51 40.61 27.61
CA ILE A 284 -3.07 42.00 27.70
C ILE A 284 -3.46 42.43 29.11
N ASP A 285 -2.47 42.54 29.99
CA ASP A 285 -2.57 43.15 31.31
C ASP A 285 -2.99 44.62 31.21
#